data_AF-A0A948YU05-F1
#
_entry.id   AF-A0A948YU05-F1
#
_cell.length_a   1.000
_cell.length_b   1.000
_cell.length_c   1.000
_cell.angle_alpha   90.00
_cell.angle_beta   90.00
_cell.angle_gamma   90.00
#
_symmetry.space_group_name_H-M   'P 1'
#
loop_
_entity.id
_entity.type
_entity.pdbx_description
1 polymer ?
#
loop_
_entity_poly.entity_id
_entity_poly.type
_entity_poly.pdbx_seq_one_letter_code
_entity_poly.pdbx_strand_id
1 'polypeptide(L)'
;MGRIIRSQIIAGSGSDIHGDGIDRDTIRELFRQIQTHSVGGVEHDLSRQPVVRTFNYRLEERPDGELVIKADIEVLDEDTFSHMGGFSISFTRLTHRIGPSDPVLKILLNPKQFDFERASTDIVQQIPKGFTLDVTERIEKASAVEIAIIVLVISGLSEVAKGFFSAAGADLYRWLRNLRRTDDPKGKTDIHIDSSQPISGSPVRFLLVVDPEVTGEEFAQFDQQSVRDKLPPGAPRSITRVVGRLNPGPSVVLEFIVLEDGSRVQINRE
;
A
#
# COMPACT_ATOMS: atom_id res chain seq x y z
N MET A 1 -12.39 28.43 -6.96
CA MET A 1 -12.31 27.41 -8.01
C MET A 1 -11.57 26.23 -7.41
N GLY A 2 -12.15 25.03 -7.47
CA GLY A 2 -11.63 23.87 -6.73
C GLY A 2 -10.30 23.34 -7.27
N ARG A 3 -9.51 22.66 -6.43
CA ARG A 3 -8.31 21.93 -6.88
C ARG A 3 -8.76 20.78 -7.80
N ILE A 4 -8.14 20.64 -8.97
CA ILE A 4 -8.43 19.52 -9.89
C ILE A 4 -7.32 18.48 -9.78
N ILE A 5 -7.70 17.26 -9.40
CA ILE A 5 -6.85 16.07 -9.42
C ILE A 5 -7.10 15.34 -10.74
N ARG A 6 -6.12 15.32 -11.63
CA ARG A 6 -6.28 14.78 -12.99
C ARG A 6 -6.01 13.28 -13.05
N SER A 7 -6.66 12.60 -13.99
CA SER A 7 -6.38 11.22 -14.41
C SER A 7 -6.38 10.20 -13.25
N GLN A 8 -7.29 10.35 -12.30
CA GLN A 8 -7.44 9.44 -11.18
C GLN A 8 -8.11 8.15 -11.62
N ILE A 9 -7.53 7.01 -11.25
CA ILE A 9 -8.14 5.70 -11.48
C ILE A 9 -9.27 5.52 -10.47
N ILE A 10 -10.49 5.34 -10.98
CA ILE A 10 -11.69 5.14 -10.15
C ILE A 10 -12.20 3.69 -10.18
N ALA A 11 -11.80 2.91 -11.18
CA ALA A 11 -12.03 1.47 -11.29
C ALA A 11 -10.99 0.87 -12.26
N GLY A 12 -10.66 -0.41 -12.09
CA GLY A 12 -9.70 -1.10 -12.95
C GLY A 12 -9.95 -2.60 -13.00
N SER A 13 -9.48 -3.25 -14.08
CA SER A 13 -9.61 -4.69 -14.26
C SER A 13 -8.54 -5.50 -13.52
N GLY A 14 -7.69 -4.84 -12.73
CA GLY A 14 -6.69 -5.47 -11.90
C GLY A 14 -7.29 -6.15 -10.68
N SER A 15 -6.54 -7.08 -10.10
CA SER A 15 -6.88 -7.70 -8.83
C SER A 15 -6.62 -6.72 -7.68
N ASP A 16 -7.57 -6.59 -6.75
CA ASP A 16 -7.39 -5.78 -5.55
C ASP A 16 -6.43 -6.42 -4.53
N ILE A 17 -6.33 -5.85 -3.32
CA ILE A 17 -5.47 -6.39 -2.26
C ILE A 17 -5.93 -7.78 -1.79
N HIS A 18 -7.22 -8.06 -1.89
CA HIS A 18 -7.83 -9.36 -1.62
C HIS A 18 -7.83 -10.24 -2.85
N GLY A 19 -7.26 -9.76 -3.96
CA GLY A 19 -7.12 -10.32 -5.31
C GLY A 19 -8.39 -10.78 -5.98
N ASP A 20 -9.50 -10.19 -5.57
CA ASP A 20 -10.71 -10.17 -6.38
C ASP A 20 -10.47 -9.17 -7.52
N GLY A 21 -10.77 -9.60 -8.74
CA GLY A 21 -10.59 -8.80 -9.94
C GLY A 21 -11.94 -8.50 -10.58
N ILE A 22 -12.07 -7.30 -11.14
CA ILE A 22 -13.17 -6.99 -12.05
C ILE A 22 -12.70 -7.39 -13.45
N ASP A 23 -13.43 -8.23 -14.16
CA ASP A 23 -13.02 -8.59 -15.52
C ASP A 23 -13.15 -7.38 -16.48
N ARG A 24 -12.43 -7.45 -17.60
CA ARG A 24 -12.36 -6.35 -18.58
C ARG A 24 -13.72 -6.00 -19.18
N ASP A 25 -14.61 -6.97 -19.38
CA ASP A 25 -15.92 -6.72 -19.96
C ASP A 25 -16.84 -6.03 -18.95
N THR A 26 -16.75 -6.40 -17.68
CA THR A 26 -17.41 -5.68 -16.58
C THR A 26 -16.92 -4.23 -16.48
N ILE A 27 -15.61 -3.97 -16.61
CA ILE A 27 -15.08 -2.60 -16.63
C ILE A 27 -15.62 -1.78 -17.82
N ARG A 28 -15.69 -2.37 -19.02
CA ARG A 28 -16.28 -1.71 -20.19
C ARG A 28 -17.75 -1.38 -19.96
N GLU A 29 -18.50 -2.29 -19.35
CA GLU A 29 -19.91 -2.08 -19.07
C GLU A 29 -20.12 -1.00 -18.01
N LEU A 30 -19.35 -1.02 -16.93
CA LEU A 30 -19.32 0.06 -15.94
C LEU A 30 -19.06 1.41 -16.61
N PHE A 31 -18.06 1.49 -17.50
CA PHE A 31 -17.74 2.73 -18.20
C PHE A 31 -18.91 3.28 -19.03
N ARG A 32 -19.69 2.40 -19.70
CA ARG A 32 -20.86 2.82 -20.49
C ARG A 32 -21.99 3.40 -19.63
N GLN A 33 -22.08 2.98 -18.37
CA GLN A 33 -23.11 3.42 -17.43
C GLN A 33 -22.75 4.73 -16.72
N ILE A 34 -21.50 5.16 -16.80
CA ILE A 34 -21.03 6.39 -16.15
C ILE A 34 -21.62 7.63 -16.85
N GLN A 35 -22.22 8.51 -16.05
CA GLN A 35 -22.65 9.83 -16.50
C GLN A 35 -21.43 10.73 -16.77
N THR A 36 -21.54 11.65 -17.73
CA THR A 36 -20.42 12.55 -18.12
C THR A 36 -19.84 13.36 -16.97
N HIS A 37 -20.66 13.64 -15.95
CA HIS A 37 -20.27 14.27 -14.70
C HIS A 37 -21.02 13.57 -13.57
N SER A 38 -20.37 13.41 -12.43
CA SER A 38 -21.02 12.99 -11.19
C SER A 38 -20.56 13.88 -10.04
N VAL A 39 -21.40 13.99 -9.02
CA VAL A 39 -21.09 14.72 -7.78
C VAL A 39 -21.05 13.73 -6.63
N GLY A 40 -20.10 13.93 -5.72
CA GLY A 40 -19.92 13.13 -4.53
C GLY A 40 -20.19 13.94 -3.28
N GLY A 41 -21.15 13.50 -2.47
CA GLY A 41 -21.42 14.05 -1.14
C GLY A 41 -20.76 13.21 -0.03
N VAL A 42 -20.80 13.72 1.20
CA VAL A 42 -20.44 12.96 2.40
C VAL A 42 -21.41 11.80 2.56
N GLU A 43 -20.92 10.58 2.78
CA GLU A 43 -21.77 9.37 2.98
C GLU A 43 -22.79 9.12 1.85
N HIS A 44 -22.48 9.57 0.63
CA HIS A 44 -23.41 9.53 -0.51
C HIS A 44 -24.71 10.36 -0.32
N ASP A 45 -24.75 11.24 0.70
CA ASP A 45 -25.85 12.18 0.94
C ASP A 45 -25.74 13.39 0.00
N LEU A 46 -26.53 13.36 -1.07
CA LEU A 46 -26.61 14.44 -2.06
C LEU A 46 -27.51 15.61 -1.61
N SER A 47 -28.14 15.54 -0.43
CA SER A 47 -28.89 16.66 0.14
C SER A 47 -27.97 17.74 0.72
N ARG A 48 -26.71 17.40 0.98
CA ARG A 48 -25.66 18.29 1.47
C ARG A 48 -24.86 18.89 0.32
N GLN A 49 -24.04 19.90 0.66
CA GLN A 49 -23.11 20.48 -0.30
C GLN A 49 -22.16 19.40 -0.85
N PRO A 50 -22.03 19.27 -2.19
CA PRO A 50 -21.11 18.31 -2.79
C PRO A 50 -19.66 18.60 -2.39
N VAL A 51 -18.92 17.54 -2.09
CA VAL A 51 -17.50 17.62 -1.72
C VAL A 51 -16.61 17.53 -2.95
N VAL A 52 -17.02 16.75 -3.95
CA VAL A 52 -16.29 16.62 -5.22
C VAL A 52 -17.23 16.60 -6.42
N ARG A 53 -16.66 16.93 -7.57
CA ARG A 53 -17.22 16.65 -8.88
C ARG A 53 -16.24 15.82 -9.69
N THR A 54 -16.68 14.70 -10.20
CA THR A 54 -15.88 13.82 -11.06
C THR A 54 -16.34 13.96 -12.50
N PHE A 55 -15.41 14.15 -13.43
CA PHE A 55 -15.69 14.47 -14.82
C PHE A 55 -14.59 13.98 -15.75
N ASN A 56 -14.79 14.14 -17.07
CA ASN A 56 -13.80 13.78 -18.10
C ASN A 56 -13.37 12.31 -18.00
N TYR A 57 -14.36 11.41 -17.90
CA TYR A 57 -14.12 9.98 -17.79
C TYR A 57 -13.47 9.42 -19.06
N ARG A 58 -12.46 8.58 -18.88
CA ARG A 58 -11.70 7.92 -19.95
C ARG A 58 -11.52 6.45 -19.62
N LEU A 59 -11.68 5.61 -20.64
CA LEU A 59 -11.33 4.20 -20.56
C LEU A 59 -9.96 4.02 -21.22
N GLU A 60 -8.96 3.60 -20.45
CA GLU A 60 -7.58 3.49 -20.92
C GLU A 60 -6.99 2.13 -20.56
N GLU A 61 -6.19 1.56 -21.47
CA GLU A 61 -5.38 0.39 -21.20
C GLU A 61 -3.98 0.81 -20.74
N ARG A 62 -3.52 0.24 -19.63
CA ARG A 62 -2.23 0.52 -19.03
C ARG A 62 -1.13 -0.34 -19.65
N PRO A 63 0.18 0.01 -19.47
CA PRO A 63 1.29 -0.76 -20.04
C PRO A 63 1.36 -2.23 -19.58
N ASP A 64 0.77 -2.55 -18.44
CA ASP A 64 0.65 -3.90 -17.87
C ASP A 64 -0.57 -4.68 -18.40
N GLY A 65 -1.33 -4.11 -19.33
CA GLY A 65 -2.55 -4.72 -19.88
C GLY A 65 -3.78 -4.54 -19.00
N GLU A 66 -3.71 -3.78 -17.90
CA GLU A 66 -4.88 -3.46 -17.08
C GLU A 66 -5.80 -2.45 -17.79
N LEU A 67 -7.09 -2.76 -17.87
CA LEU A 67 -8.09 -1.81 -18.36
C LEU A 67 -8.63 -0.97 -17.20
N VAL A 68 -8.48 0.35 -17.27
CA VAL A 68 -8.87 1.25 -16.17
C VAL A 68 -9.81 2.35 -16.63
N ILE A 69 -10.71 2.75 -15.72
CA ILE A 69 -11.49 3.97 -15.84
C ILE A 69 -10.75 5.08 -15.10
N LYS A 70 -10.39 6.13 -15.83
CA LYS A 70 -9.81 7.35 -15.29
C LYS A 70 -10.82 8.48 -15.30
N ALA A 71 -10.70 9.39 -14.36
CA ALA A 71 -11.47 10.63 -14.34
C ALA A 71 -10.67 11.78 -13.73
N ASP A 72 -11.08 13.00 -14.03
CA ASP A 72 -10.60 14.19 -13.33
C ASP A 72 -11.56 14.50 -12.17
N ILE A 73 -11.02 14.82 -11.00
CA ILE A 73 -11.78 15.10 -9.78
C ILE A 73 -11.55 16.56 -9.40
N GLU A 74 -12.59 17.37 -9.42
CA GLU A 74 -12.59 18.71 -8.84
C GLU A 74 -13.01 18.63 -7.37
N VAL A 75 -12.14 19.09 -6.48
CA VAL A 75 -12.41 19.18 -5.04
C VAL A 75 -13.13 20.49 -4.76
N LEU A 76 -14.38 20.40 -4.31
CA LEU A 76 -15.27 21.54 -4.05
C LEU A 76 -15.20 22.00 -2.58
N ASP A 77 -14.88 21.09 -1.66
CA ASP A 77 -14.67 21.34 -0.24
C ASP A 77 -13.40 20.59 0.21
N GLU A 78 -12.32 21.32 0.45
CA GLU A 78 -10.98 20.78 0.73
C GLU A 78 -10.88 20.16 2.12
N ASP A 79 -11.50 20.81 3.12
CA ASP A 79 -11.48 20.35 4.51
C ASP A 79 -12.26 19.04 4.65
N THR A 80 -13.47 18.99 4.10
CA THR A 80 -14.30 17.77 4.13
C THR A 80 -13.67 16.66 3.29
N PHE A 81 -13.12 16.96 2.12
CA PHE A 81 -12.44 15.97 1.28
C PHE A 81 -11.22 15.35 1.99
N SER A 82 -10.41 16.19 2.63
CA SER A 82 -9.25 15.77 3.43
C SER A 82 -9.67 14.91 4.62
N HIS A 83 -10.76 15.26 5.31
CA HIS A 83 -11.28 14.49 6.43
C HIS A 83 -11.80 13.09 6.01
N MET A 84 -12.53 13.02 4.89
CA MET A 84 -13.10 11.75 4.40
C MET A 84 -12.06 10.78 3.84
N GLY A 85 -10.95 11.31 3.29
CA GLY A 85 -9.89 10.52 2.70
C GLY A 85 -10.03 10.22 1.20
N GLY A 86 -10.83 11.02 0.47
CA GLY A 86 -10.96 10.95 -0.99
C GLY A 86 -11.93 9.90 -1.58
N PHE A 87 -11.98 9.84 -2.92
CA PHE A 87 -12.98 9.07 -3.71
C PHE A 87 -12.47 7.80 -4.41
N SER A 88 -11.20 7.41 -4.22
CA SER A 88 -10.68 6.12 -4.71
C SER A 88 -9.57 5.62 -3.78
N ILE A 89 -9.57 4.31 -3.57
CA ILE A 89 -9.00 3.40 -2.54
C ILE A 89 -7.79 3.90 -1.72
N SER A 90 -6.86 4.65 -2.30
CA SER A 90 -5.84 5.38 -1.55
C SER A 90 -5.13 6.34 -2.49
N PHE A 91 -4.78 7.55 -2.08
CA PHE A 91 -3.91 8.45 -2.85
C PHE A 91 -2.78 9.01 -1.99
N THR A 92 -1.66 9.37 -2.61
CA THR A 92 -0.56 10.02 -1.90
C THR A 92 -0.67 11.55 -1.99
N ARG A 93 -0.47 12.27 -0.89
CA ARG A 93 -0.59 13.75 -0.86
C ARG A 93 0.76 14.45 -0.75
N LEU A 94 1.45 14.30 0.38
CA LEU A 94 2.74 14.93 0.65
C LEU A 94 3.86 13.89 0.59
N THR A 95 5.03 14.28 0.09
CA THR A 95 6.23 13.44 0.09
C THR A 95 7.42 14.23 0.62
N HIS A 96 8.04 13.73 1.68
CA HIS A 96 9.30 14.23 2.23
C HIS A 96 10.44 13.28 1.84
N ARG A 97 11.39 13.77 1.04
CA ARG A 97 12.58 13.00 0.64
C ARG A 97 13.72 13.25 1.62
N ILE A 98 14.30 12.18 2.12
CA ILE A 98 15.46 12.18 3.01
C ILE A 98 16.62 11.57 2.24
N GLY A 99 17.61 12.39 1.87
CA GLY A 99 18.79 11.95 1.12
C GLY A 99 18.86 12.54 -0.31
N PRO A 100 20.06 12.53 -0.93
CA PRO A 100 20.30 13.23 -2.20
C PRO A 100 20.05 12.37 -3.45
N SER A 101 19.87 11.05 -3.32
CA SER A 101 19.76 10.12 -4.46
C SER A 101 18.32 9.67 -4.70
N ASP A 102 18.12 8.69 -5.59
CA ASP A 102 16.84 8.00 -5.69
C ASP A 102 16.56 7.18 -4.42
N PRO A 103 15.29 7.13 -3.97
CA PRO A 103 14.92 6.45 -2.74
C PRO A 103 15.00 4.94 -2.91
N VAL A 104 15.70 4.29 -1.98
CA VAL A 104 15.74 2.82 -1.87
C VAL A 104 14.62 2.27 -0.98
N LEU A 105 13.99 3.15 -0.19
CA LEU A 105 12.91 2.86 0.73
C LEU A 105 11.83 3.93 0.56
N LYS A 106 10.56 3.54 0.64
CA LYS A 106 9.44 4.48 0.73
C LYS A 106 8.50 4.06 1.84
N ILE A 107 8.21 4.97 2.75
CA ILE A 107 7.32 4.74 3.90
C ILE A 107 6.04 5.51 3.63
N LEU A 108 4.92 4.79 3.51
CA LEU A 108 3.61 5.38 3.37
C LEU A 108 2.94 5.47 4.74
N LEU A 109 2.61 6.68 5.19
CA LEU A 109 1.97 6.93 6.47
C LEU A 109 0.52 7.37 6.28
N ASN A 110 -0.40 6.73 7.00
CA ASN A 110 -1.79 7.17 7.04
C ASN A 110 -1.96 8.32 8.06
N PRO A 111 -2.33 9.55 7.65
CA PRO A 111 -2.36 10.70 8.55
C PRO A 111 -3.48 10.64 9.60
N LYS A 112 -4.43 9.69 9.47
CA LYS A 112 -5.40 9.41 10.54
C LYS A 112 -4.74 8.77 11.75
N GLN A 113 -3.61 8.08 11.56
CA GLN A 113 -2.90 7.36 12.62
C GLN A 113 -1.57 8.02 13.00
N PHE A 114 -1.02 8.86 12.13
CA PHE A 114 0.25 9.57 12.33
C PHE A 114 0.08 11.06 12.07
N ASP A 115 0.74 11.88 12.89
CA ASP A 115 1.03 13.25 12.49
C ASP A 115 2.16 13.22 11.45
N PHE A 116 1.84 13.51 10.19
CA PHE A 116 2.81 13.36 9.09
C PHE A 116 4.04 14.26 9.24
N GLU A 117 3.87 15.50 9.69
CA GLU A 117 4.97 16.48 9.85
C GLU A 117 5.93 16.03 10.94
N ARG A 118 5.38 15.61 12.08
CA ARG A 118 6.16 15.03 13.17
C ARG A 118 6.84 13.73 12.74
N ALA A 119 6.09 12.82 12.12
CA ALA A 119 6.60 11.51 11.73
C ALA A 119 7.72 11.60 10.69
N SER A 120 7.55 12.44 9.66
CA SER A 120 8.56 12.62 8.61
C SER A 120 9.85 13.23 9.16
N THR A 121 9.76 14.16 10.12
CA THR A 121 10.92 14.76 10.79
C THR A 121 11.67 13.75 11.65
N ASP A 122 10.96 12.95 12.44
CA ASP A 122 11.55 12.01 13.38
C ASP A 122 12.15 10.77 12.67
N ILE A 123 11.54 10.31 11.56
CA ILE A 123 12.07 9.19 10.74
C ILE A 123 13.50 9.46 10.26
N VAL A 124 13.84 10.71 9.95
CA VAL A 124 15.21 11.12 9.55
C VAL A 124 16.25 10.69 10.59
N GLN A 125 15.89 10.68 11.87
CA GLN A 125 16.80 10.37 12.97
C GLN A 125 17.00 8.86 13.16
N GLN A 126 16.06 8.05 12.70
CA GLN A 126 16.06 6.59 12.88
C GLN A 126 16.75 5.86 11.73
N ILE A 127 16.88 6.50 10.57
CA ILE A 127 17.41 5.84 9.39
C ILE A 127 18.94 5.99 9.32
N PRO A 128 19.69 4.89 9.07
CA PRO A 128 21.14 4.96 8.97
C PRO A 128 21.60 5.98 7.91
N LYS A 129 22.70 6.67 8.21
CA LYS A 129 23.32 7.61 7.27
C LYS A 129 23.67 6.88 5.97
N GLY A 130 23.31 7.48 4.84
CA GLY A 130 23.59 6.95 3.50
C GLY A 130 22.41 6.23 2.83
N PHE A 131 21.30 6.03 3.53
CA PHE A 131 20.05 5.62 2.89
C PHE A 131 19.30 6.85 2.39
N THR A 132 18.75 6.75 1.17
CA THR A 132 17.77 7.72 0.67
C THR A 132 16.39 7.10 0.74
N LEU A 133 15.40 7.83 1.29
CA LEU A 133 14.02 7.38 1.36
C LEU A 133 13.01 8.49 1.06
N ASP A 134 11.81 8.06 0.70
CA ASP A 134 10.63 8.93 0.62
C ASP A 134 9.66 8.57 1.77
N VAL A 135 9.35 9.53 2.64
CA VAL A 135 8.21 9.43 3.56
C VAL A 135 7.02 10.09 2.87
N THR A 136 5.95 9.35 2.62
CA THR A 136 4.82 9.83 1.83
C THR A 136 3.53 9.68 2.62
N GLU A 137 2.74 10.74 2.67
CA GLU A 137 1.40 10.70 3.23
C GLU A 137 0.48 9.94 2.28
N ARG A 138 -0.14 8.88 2.78
CA ARG A 138 -1.13 8.06 2.07
C ARG A 138 -2.49 8.27 2.69
N ILE A 139 -3.37 8.89 1.94
CA ILE A 139 -4.76 9.13 2.29
C ILE A 139 -5.58 7.93 1.87
N GLU A 140 -6.28 7.31 2.81
CA GLU A 140 -7.18 6.17 2.56
C GLU A 140 -8.62 6.48 3.00
N LYS A 141 -9.58 5.84 2.33
CA LYS A 141 -11.00 5.97 2.65
C LYS A 141 -11.26 5.52 4.09
N ALA A 142 -12.13 6.24 4.81
CA ALA A 142 -12.40 6.01 6.23
C ALA A 142 -12.83 4.58 6.62
N SER A 143 -13.37 3.79 5.69
CA SER A 143 -13.76 2.39 5.92
C SER A 143 -12.62 1.38 5.76
N ALA A 144 -11.44 1.80 5.28
CA ALA A 144 -10.30 0.94 4.98
C ALA A 144 -9.11 1.19 5.93
N VAL A 145 -9.36 1.76 7.12
CA VAL A 145 -8.35 2.08 8.15
C VAL A 145 -7.92 0.79 8.88
N GLU A 146 -7.55 -0.24 8.13
CA GLU A 146 -6.90 -1.45 8.65
C GLU A 146 -5.37 -1.34 8.49
N ILE A 147 -4.90 -0.54 7.52
CA ILE A 147 -3.48 -0.48 7.15
C ILE A 147 -2.87 0.83 7.65
N ALA A 148 -1.97 0.71 8.61
CA ALA A 148 -1.38 1.87 9.26
C ALA A 148 -0.20 2.45 8.49
N ILE A 149 0.64 1.55 8.00
CA ILE A 149 1.95 1.86 7.46
C ILE A 149 2.22 0.87 6.34
N ILE A 150 2.60 1.37 5.18
CA ILE A 150 3.16 0.53 4.11
C ILE A 150 4.63 0.90 3.95
N VAL A 151 5.52 -0.02 4.28
CA VAL A 151 6.93 0.10 3.99
C VAL A 151 7.22 -0.57 2.64
N LEU A 152 7.51 0.24 1.64
CA LEU A 152 7.91 -0.18 0.31
C LEU A 152 9.44 -0.21 0.24
N VAL A 153 10.04 -1.40 0.12
CA VAL A 153 11.46 -1.56 -0.18
C VAL A 153 11.60 -1.56 -1.71
N ILE A 154 12.07 -0.44 -2.27
CA ILE A 154 12.01 -0.15 -3.72
C ILE A 154 13.17 -0.79 -4.49
N SER A 155 14.32 -1.05 -3.85
CA SER A 155 15.49 -1.57 -4.57
C SER A 155 15.65 -3.10 -4.43
N GLY A 156 15.81 -3.76 -5.59
CA GLY A 156 16.13 -5.20 -5.70
C GLY A 156 17.56 -5.57 -5.28
N LEU A 157 18.20 -4.75 -4.44
CA LEU A 157 19.48 -5.06 -3.83
C LEU A 157 19.20 -5.85 -2.56
N SER A 158 19.43 -7.16 -2.59
CA SER A 158 19.25 -8.07 -1.45
C SER A 158 19.89 -7.56 -0.16
N GLU A 159 20.97 -6.79 -0.26
CA GLU A 159 21.69 -6.20 0.88
C GLU A 159 20.93 -5.04 1.54
N VAL A 160 20.14 -4.26 0.79
CA VAL A 160 19.28 -3.19 1.35
C VAL A 160 18.11 -3.82 2.10
N ALA A 161 17.53 -4.89 1.55
CA ALA A 161 16.48 -5.63 2.21
C ALA A 161 16.99 -6.32 3.50
N LYS A 162 18.13 -7.00 3.45
CA LYS A 162 18.78 -7.58 4.66
C LYS A 162 19.12 -6.50 5.69
N GLY A 163 19.66 -5.36 5.26
CA GLY A 163 19.95 -4.23 6.12
C GLY A 163 18.69 -3.62 6.75
N PHE A 164 17.57 -3.59 6.02
CA PHE A 164 16.28 -3.15 6.54
C PHE A 164 15.80 -4.11 7.63
N PHE A 165 15.71 -5.42 7.39
CA PHE A 165 15.24 -6.37 8.41
C PHE A 165 16.22 -6.61 9.57
N SER A 166 17.39 -5.97 9.54
CA SER A 166 18.32 -5.93 10.68
C SER A 166 17.84 -4.96 11.79
N ALA A 167 18.74 -4.61 12.72
CA ALA A 167 18.46 -3.66 13.81
C ALA A 167 17.80 -2.35 13.34
N ALA A 168 18.18 -1.83 12.17
CA ALA A 168 17.64 -0.56 11.65
C ALA A 168 16.12 -0.61 11.36
N GLY A 169 15.61 -1.67 10.74
CA GLY A 169 14.17 -1.81 10.50
C GLY A 169 13.41 -2.28 11.73
N ALA A 170 14.04 -3.04 12.62
CA ALA A 170 13.45 -3.35 13.93
C ALA A 170 13.28 -2.09 14.79
N ASP A 171 14.26 -1.19 14.78
CA ASP A 171 14.20 0.10 15.47
C ASP A 171 13.15 1.02 14.81
N LEU A 172 13.13 1.10 13.47
CA LEU A 172 12.09 1.83 12.74
C LEU A 172 10.69 1.26 13.02
N TYR A 173 10.53 -0.06 13.05
CA TYR A 173 9.28 -0.74 13.39
C TYR A 173 8.83 -0.41 14.81
N ARG A 174 9.72 -0.57 15.80
CA ARG A 174 9.46 -0.25 17.21
C ARG A 174 9.07 1.23 17.35
N TRP A 175 9.77 2.11 16.65
CA TRP A 175 9.52 3.53 16.67
C TRP A 175 8.17 3.90 16.03
N LEU A 176 7.87 3.36 14.85
CA LEU A 176 6.60 3.56 14.15
C LEU A 176 5.40 3.11 15.00
N ARG A 177 5.55 2.00 15.72
CA ARG A 177 4.54 1.53 16.68
C ARG A 177 4.29 2.53 17.81
N ASN A 178 5.34 3.19 18.29
CA ASN A 178 5.27 4.15 19.40
C ASN A 178 4.79 5.55 18.97
N LEU A 179 4.95 5.94 17.70
CA LEU A 179 4.54 7.26 17.21
C LEU A 179 3.03 7.36 16.93
N ARG A 180 2.31 6.24 16.98
CA ARG A 180 0.86 6.21 16.76
C ARG A 180 0.15 7.19 17.69
N ARG A 181 -0.84 7.90 17.16
CA ARG A 181 -1.73 8.71 18.01
C ARG A 181 -2.51 7.79 18.96
N THR A 182 -2.44 8.08 20.25
CA THR A 182 -3.06 7.27 21.31
C THR A 182 -4.56 7.52 21.49
N ASP A 183 -5.12 8.49 20.76
CA ASP A 183 -6.52 8.91 20.82
C ASP A 183 -7.48 8.02 20.00
N ASP A 184 -6.97 7.14 19.13
CA ASP A 184 -7.74 6.10 18.46
C ASP A 184 -7.18 4.69 18.76
N PRO A 185 -7.59 4.05 19.87
CA PRO A 185 -7.08 2.75 20.30
C PRO A 185 -7.69 1.55 19.56
N LYS A 186 -8.68 1.73 18.67
CA LYS A 186 -9.46 0.61 18.10
C LYS A 186 -8.94 0.05 16.77
N GLY A 187 -8.14 0.80 16.01
CA GLY A 187 -7.51 0.26 14.81
C GLY A 187 -6.43 -0.76 15.18
N LYS A 188 -6.56 -2.04 14.81
CA LYS A 188 -5.39 -2.92 14.74
C LYS A 188 -4.48 -2.35 13.65
N THR A 189 -3.22 -2.14 13.98
CA THR A 189 -2.24 -1.53 13.07
C THR A 189 -1.55 -2.66 12.35
N ASP A 190 -2.03 -3.01 11.17
CA ASP A 190 -1.30 -3.92 10.31
C ASP A 190 -0.18 -3.10 9.62
N ILE A 191 1.07 -3.55 9.82
CA ILE A 191 2.24 -2.99 9.13
C ILE A 191 2.47 -3.85 7.90
N HIS A 192 2.32 -3.24 6.73
CA HIS A 192 2.51 -3.93 5.47
C HIS A 192 3.92 -3.66 4.97
N ILE A 193 4.65 -4.71 4.64
CA ILE A 193 5.96 -4.61 4.03
C ILE A 193 5.87 -5.17 2.63
N ASP A 194 6.03 -4.31 1.65
CA ASP A 194 6.06 -4.67 0.23
C ASP A 194 7.50 -4.54 -0.26
N SER A 195 8.07 -5.64 -0.73
CA SER A 195 9.42 -5.69 -1.26
C SER A 195 9.47 -6.47 -2.56
N SER A 196 10.31 -6.06 -3.50
CA SER A 196 10.56 -6.79 -4.75
C SER A 196 11.90 -7.49 -4.69
N GLN A 197 11.93 -8.80 -4.93
CA GLN A 197 13.17 -9.58 -4.92
C GLN A 197 13.23 -10.60 -6.04
N PRO A 198 14.42 -10.88 -6.58
CA PRO A 198 14.56 -11.94 -7.56
C PRO A 198 14.41 -13.33 -6.93
N ILE A 199 13.55 -14.16 -7.53
CA ILE A 199 13.50 -15.62 -7.34
C ILE A 199 13.81 -16.26 -8.69
N SER A 200 14.87 -17.06 -8.76
CA SER A 200 15.30 -17.75 -9.99
C SER A 200 15.46 -16.82 -11.21
N GLY A 201 15.83 -15.56 -10.97
CA GLY A 201 16.05 -14.53 -12.02
C GLY A 201 14.83 -13.66 -12.34
N SER A 202 13.63 -14.01 -11.86
CA SER A 202 12.41 -13.22 -12.06
C SER A 202 12.11 -12.34 -10.84
N PRO A 203 11.68 -11.08 -11.01
CA PRO A 203 11.28 -10.23 -9.89
C PRO A 203 9.94 -10.71 -9.29
N VAL A 204 9.94 -10.98 -8.00
CA VAL A 204 8.77 -11.41 -7.24
C VAL A 204 8.46 -10.39 -6.16
N ARG A 205 7.19 -9.97 -6.07
CA ARG A 205 6.74 -9.08 -4.99
C ARG A 205 6.38 -9.88 -3.75
N PHE A 206 6.92 -9.49 -2.61
CA PHE A 206 6.61 -10.04 -1.31
C PHE A 206 5.81 -9.01 -0.53
N LEU A 207 4.57 -9.35 -0.20
CA LEU A 207 3.74 -8.59 0.71
C LEU A 207 3.66 -9.34 2.03
N LEU A 208 4.26 -8.77 3.07
CA LEU A 208 4.23 -9.30 4.42
C LEU A 208 3.36 -8.39 5.30
N VAL A 209 2.34 -8.97 5.89
CA VAL A 209 1.50 -8.31 6.91
C VAL A 209 2.07 -8.68 8.28
N VAL A 210 2.55 -7.69 9.02
CA VAL A 210 3.10 -7.89 10.37
C VAL A 210 1.98 -7.74 11.38
N ASP A 211 1.75 -8.79 12.17
CA ASP A 211 0.79 -8.74 13.26
C ASP A 211 1.20 -7.67 14.29
N PRO A 212 0.26 -6.84 14.79
CA PRO A 212 0.56 -5.78 15.76
C PRO A 212 1.15 -6.27 17.09
N GLU A 213 1.00 -7.56 17.41
CA GLU A 213 1.56 -8.16 18.62
C GLU A 213 3.06 -8.47 18.49
N VAL A 214 3.62 -8.50 17.27
CA VAL A 214 5.05 -8.74 17.01
C VAL A 214 5.91 -7.68 17.68
N THR A 215 6.96 -8.11 18.37
CA THR A 215 7.96 -7.24 19.00
C THR A 215 9.07 -6.85 18.01
N GLY A 216 9.81 -5.79 18.33
CA GLY A 216 10.96 -5.40 17.51
C GLY A 216 12.04 -6.50 17.47
N GLU A 217 12.19 -7.24 18.57
CA GLU A 217 13.13 -8.35 18.71
C GLU A 217 12.72 -9.54 17.83
N GLU A 218 11.43 -9.89 17.80
CA GLU A 218 10.89 -10.92 16.90
C GLU A 218 10.99 -10.49 15.43
N PHE A 219 10.73 -9.21 15.15
CA PHE A 219 10.88 -8.66 13.82
C PHE A 219 12.34 -8.72 13.33
N ALA A 220 13.31 -8.43 14.19
CA ALA A 220 14.74 -8.52 13.87
C ALA A 220 15.21 -9.96 13.60
N GLN A 221 14.50 -10.96 14.12
CA GLN A 221 14.77 -12.37 13.88
C GLN A 221 14.15 -12.88 12.57
N PHE A 222 13.31 -12.08 11.92
CA PHE A 222 12.72 -12.44 10.65
C PHE A 222 13.78 -12.48 9.55
N ASP A 223 13.98 -13.68 9.01
CA ASP A 223 14.81 -13.91 7.83
C ASP A 223 13.92 -14.08 6.60
N GLN A 224 14.21 -13.33 5.54
CA GLN A 224 13.54 -13.49 4.25
C GLN A 224 13.77 -14.87 3.63
N GLN A 225 14.89 -15.54 3.96
CA GLN A 225 15.12 -16.91 3.54
C GLN A 225 14.04 -17.85 4.08
N SER A 226 13.50 -17.60 5.28
CA SER A 226 12.40 -18.40 5.84
C SER A 226 11.11 -18.34 5.00
N VAL A 227 10.87 -17.24 4.29
CA VAL A 227 9.74 -17.10 3.35
C VAL A 227 9.98 -17.95 2.12
N ARG A 228 11.22 -17.94 1.60
CA ARG A 228 11.62 -18.73 0.43
C ARG A 228 11.57 -20.23 0.71
N ASP A 229 12.03 -20.64 1.88
CA ASP A 229 12.06 -22.04 2.31
C ASP A 229 10.64 -22.62 2.48
N LYS A 230 9.64 -21.76 2.69
CA LYS A 230 8.22 -22.12 2.77
C LYS A 230 7.52 -22.15 1.41
N LEU A 231 8.18 -21.73 0.33
CA LEU A 231 7.61 -21.85 -1.01
C LEU A 231 7.59 -23.33 -1.42
N PRO A 232 6.54 -23.81 -2.11
CA PRO A 232 6.42 -25.21 -2.48
C PRO A 232 7.60 -25.64 -3.37
N PRO A 233 8.15 -26.86 -3.20
CA PRO A 233 9.20 -27.38 -4.06
C PRO A 233 8.72 -27.40 -5.51
N GLY A 234 9.52 -26.87 -6.44
CA GLY A 234 9.10 -26.72 -7.83
C GLY A 234 8.13 -25.56 -8.08
N ALA A 235 8.03 -24.63 -7.11
CA ALA A 235 7.46 -23.30 -7.29
C ALA A 235 7.76 -22.78 -8.71
N PRO A 236 6.73 -22.57 -9.54
CA PRO A 236 6.96 -22.35 -10.96
C PRO A 236 7.76 -21.06 -11.16
N ARG A 237 8.54 -20.99 -12.25
CA ARG A 237 9.25 -19.77 -12.66
C ARG A 237 8.32 -18.55 -12.87
N SER A 238 7.01 -18.77 -12.77
CA SER A 238 5.93 -17.83 -12.97
C SER A 238 5.38 -17.20 -11.68
N ILE A 239 5.97 -17.39 -10.50
CA ILE A 239 5.50 -16.65 -9.31
C ILE A 239 5.73 -15.15 -9.53
N THR A 240 4.68 -14.34 -9.38
CA THR A 240 4.74 -12.88 -9.47
C THR A 240 4.57 -12.20 -8.11
N ARG A 241 3.86 -12.87 -7.18
CA ARG A 241 3.62 -12.35 -5.83
C ARG A 241 3.59 -13.46 -4.78
N VAL A 242 4.11 -13.16 -3.60
CA VAL A 242 4.00 -13.97 -2.39
C VAL A 242 3.36 -13.10 -1.30
N VAL A 243 2.32 -13.62 -0.67
CA VAL A 243 1.62 -12.95 0.44
C VAL A 243 1.73 -13.80 1.69
N GLY A 244 2.17 -13.18 2.78
CA GLY A 244 2.33 -13.86 4.06
C GLY A 244 2.09 -12.95 5.24
N ARG A 245 1.99 -13.56 6.42
CA ARG A 245 1.80 -12.89 7.70
C ARG A 245 2.93 -13.25 8.65
N LEU A 246 3.52 -12.25 9.29
CA LEU A 246 4.47 -12.44 10.40
C LEU A 246 3.67 -12.38 11.70
N ASN A 247 3.59 -13.52 12.40
CA ASN A 247 2.88 -13.64 13.68
C ASN A 247 3.86 -13.53 14.87
N PRO A 248 3.36 -13.38 16.10
CA PRO A 248 4.18 -13.53 17.31
C PRO A 248 4.89 -14.89 17.36
N GLY A 249 6.14 -14.89 17.82
CA GLY A 249 7.11 -15.97 17.59
C GLY A 249 7.56 -15.97 16.12
N PRO A 250 8.88 -15.94 15.83
CA PRO A 250 9.51 -15.56 14.54
C PRO A 250 9.15 -16.50 13.37
N SER A 251 7.88 -16.52 13.01
CA SER A 251 7.27 -17.49 12.14
C SER A 251 6.43 -16.75 11.12
N VAL A 252 6.83 -16.88 9.86
CA VAL A 252 6.01 -16.43 8.74
C VAL A 252 5.07 -17.56 8.33
N VAL A 253 3.80 -17.21 8.22
CA VAL A 253 2.79 -18.05 7.59
C VAL A 253 2.56 -17.49 6.20
N LEU A 254 2.88 -18.25 5.16
CA LEU A 254 2.46 -17.90 3.81
C LEU A 254 0.97 -18.11 3.70
N GLU A 255 0.24 -17.13 3.20
CA GLU A 255 -1.19 -17.24 3.00
C GLU A 255 -1.47 -17.76 1.59
N PHE A 256 -0.89 -17.10 0.58
CA PHE A 256 -1.03 -17.51 -0.81
C PHE A 256 0.11 -16.96 -1.68
N ILE A 257 0.26 -17.54 -2.86
CA ILE A 257 1.09 -17.04 -3.95
C ILE A 257 0.23 -16.71 -5.16
N VAL A 258 0.70 -15.79 -5.99
CA VAL A 258 0.09 -15.41 -7.27
C VAL A 258 1.04 -15.76 -8.40
N LEU A 259 0.52 -16.42 -9.43
CA LEU A 259 1.27 -16.81 -10.62
C LEU A 259 1.13 -15.76 -11.74
N GLU A 260 1.89 -15.92 -12.82
CA GLU A 260 1.91 -15.01 -13.98
C GLU A 260 0.59 -14.95 -14.73
N ASP A 261 -0.19 -16.04 -14.71
CA ASP A 261 -1.56 -16.08 -15.25
C ASP A 261 -2.60 -15.46 -14.32
N GLY A 262 -2.17 -14.91 -13.17
CA GLY A 262 -3.02 -14.31 -12.15
C GLY A 262 -3.68 -15.32 -11.20
N SER A 263 -3.47 -16.63 -11.39
CA SER A 263 -4.03 -17.65 -10.52
C SER A 263 -3.42 -17.60 -9.12
N ARG A 264 -4.21 -18.07 -8.15
CA ARG A 264 -3.87 -18.07 -6.72
C ARG A 264 -3.70 -19.48 -6.22
N VAL A 265 -2.58 -19.72 -5.55
CA VAL A 265 -2.31 -20.99 -4.88
C VAL A 265 -2.24 -20.72 -3.39
N GLN A 266 -3.23 -21.23 -2.64
CA GLN A 266 -3.18 -21.20 -1.18
C GLN A 266 -2.05 -22.11 -0.69
N ILE A 267 -1.25 -21.58 0.23
CA ILE A 267 -0.23 -22.38 0.91
C ILE A 267 -0.92 -22.91 2.17
N ASN A 268 -1.35 -24.18 2.13
CA ASN A 268 -2.15 -24.77 3.20
C ASN A 268 -1.47 -24.60 4.57
N ARG A 269 -2.28 -24.25 5.58
CA ARG A 269 -1.91 -24.26 6.99
C ARG A 269 -1.82 -25.72 7.45
N GLU A 270 -0.63 -26.18 7.83
CA GLU A 270 -0.51 -27.29 8.79
C GLU A 270 -0.95 -26.83 10.18
#